data_AF-A0A968FWU7-F1
#
_entry.id   AF-A0A968FWU7-F1
#
_cell.length_a   1.000
_cell.length_b   1.000
_cell.length_c   1.000
_cell.angle_alpha   90.00
_cell.angle_beta   90.00
_cell.angle_gamma   90.00
#
_symmetry.space_group_name_H-M   'P 1'
#
loop_
_entity.id
_entity.type
_entity.pdbx_description
1 polymer ?
#
loop_
_entity_poly.entity_id
_entity_poly.type
_entity_poly.pdbx_seq_one_letter_code
_entity_poly.pdbx_strand_id
1 'polypeptide(L)' 'RGFREMGLEFVVPETHGSNTLTALKLPEGVSYSWLHGQLKERGFVIYAGQKQLSESIFRIANMGDIRP' A
#
# COMPACT_ATOMS: atom_id res chain seq x y z
N ARG A 1 -15.45 0.51 -1.01
CA ARG A 1 -14.89 0.06 -2.30
C ARG A 1 -13.59 -0.68 -2.02
N GLY A 2 -13.36 -1.81 -2.68
CA GLY A 2 -12.11 -2.58 -2.55
C GLY A 2 -10.98 -2.03 -3.45
N PHE A 3 -9.73 -2.44 -3.23
CA PHE A 3 -8.59 -1.95 -4.03
C PHE A 3 -8.73 -2.23 -5.54
N ARG A 4 -9.29 -3.38 -5.93
CA ARG A 4 -9.57 -3.71 -7.34
C ARG A 4 -10.58 -2.75 -7.97
N GLU A 5 -11.64 -2.42 -7.25
CA GLU A 5 -12.65 -1.46 -7.72
C GLU A 5 -12.09 -0.05 -7.88
N MET A 6 -10.96 0.24 -7.23
CA MET A 6 -10.21 1.49 -7.38
C MET A 6 -9.16 1.42 -8.50
N GLY A 7 -9.08 0.31 -9.24
CA GLY A 7 -8.13 0.11 -10.33
C GLY A 7 -6.69 -0.17 -9.87
N LEU A 8 -6.49 -0.54 -8.60
CA LEU A 8 -5.16 -0.83 -8.06
C LEU A 8 -4.75 -2.28 -8.33
N GLU A 9 -3.50 -2.46 -8.72
CA GLU A 9 -2.94 -3.78 -9.04
C GLU A 9 -2.21 -4.39 -7.83
N PHE A 10 -2.49 -5.65 -7.55
CA PHE A 10 -1.82 -6.42 -6.49
C PHE A 10 -0.48 -6.97 -6.99
N VAL A 11 0.53 -6.98 -6.12
CA VAL A 11 1.86 -7.53 -6.45
C VAL A 11 1.85 -9.06 -6.51
N VAL A 12 0.95 -9.70 -5.76
CA VAL A 12 0.79 -11.16 -5.73
C VAL A 12 -0.62 -11.56 -6.16
N PRO A 13 -0.81 -12.76 -6.74
CA PRO A 13 -2.13 -13.31 -6.96
C PRO A 13 -2.91 -13.45 -5.65
N GLU A 14 -4.24 -13.37 -5.73
CA GLU A 14 -5.12 -13.46 -4.57
C GLU A 14 -4.96 -14.74 -3.77
N THR A 15 -4.71 -15.86 -4.45
CA THR A 15 -4.47 -17.17 -3.84
C THR A 15 -3.22 -17.20 -2.96
N HIS A 16 -2.34 -16.20 -3.08
CA HIS A 16 -1.11 -16.04 -2.29
C HIS A 16 -1.16 -14.76 -1.42
N GLY A 17 -2.33 -14.14 -1.27
CA GLY A 17 -2.51 -12.93 -0.48
C GLY A 17 -2.26 -13.16 1.00
N SER A 18 -1.64 -12.18 1.66
CA SER A 18 -1.51 -12.17 3.11
C SER A 18 -2.73 -11.50 3.77
N ASN A 19 -3.14 -12.06 4.91
CA ASN A 19 -4.19 -11.47 5.75
C ASN A 19 -3.70 -10.27 6.58
N THR A 20 -2.40 -10.01 6.65
CA THR A 20 -1.82 -8.96 7.51
C THR A 20 -1.22 -7.79 6.73
N LEU A 21 -0.70 -8.05 5.54
CA LEU A 21 0.04 -7.07 4.75
C LEU A 21 -0.29 -7.21 3.27
N THR A 22 -0.89 -6.19 2.68
CA THR A 22 -1.19 -6.15 1.24
C THR A 22 -0.16 -5.29 0.53
N ALA A 23 0.39 -5.78 -0.58
CA ALA A 23 1.29 -5.03 -1.46
C ALA A 23 0.59 -4.69 -2.78
N LEU A 24 0.59 -3.41 -3.15
CA LEU A 24 -0.06 -2.86 -4.33
C LEU A 24 0.97 -2.08 -5.16
N LYS A 25 0.87 -2.15 -6.48
CA LYS A 25 1.68 -1.29 -7.36
C LYS A 25 1.25 0.17 -7.22
N LEU A 26 2.20 1.08 -7.35
CA LEU A 26 1.90 2.50 -7.48
C LEU A 26 1.15 2.75 -8.81
N PRO A 27 0.11 3.59 -8.80
CA PRO A 27 -0.49 4.07 -10.04
C PRO A 27 0.53 4.81 -10.91
N GLU A 28 0.31 4.80 -12.22
CA GLU A 28 1.14 5.54 -13.16
C GLU A 28 1.19 7.03 -12.80
N GLY A 29 2.40 7.62 -12.82
CA GLY A 29 2.63 9.01 -12.47
C GLY A 29 2.56 9.35 -10.97
N VAL A 30 2.33 8.37 -10.10
CA VAL A 30 2.25 8.58 -8.65
C VAL A 30 3.51 8.06 -7.95
N SER A 31 4.25 8.96 -7.30
CA SER A 31 5.40 8.56 -6.47
C SER A 31 4.96 8.09 -5.08
N TYR A 32 5.73 7.17 -4.48
CA TYR A 32 5.50 6.73 -3.11
C TYR A 32 5.51 7.91 -2.12
N SER A 33 6.47 8.82 -2.25
CA SER A 33 6.64 9.95 -1.31
C SER A 33 5.42 10.87 -1.30
N TRP A 34 4.87 11.18 -2.48
CA TRP A 34 3.66 11.98 -2.60
C TRP A 34 2.45 11.27 -2.01
N LEU A 35 2.23 9.99 -2.37
CA LEU A 35 1.09 9.21 -1.88
C LEU A 35 1.13 9.04 -0.35
N HIS A 36 2.30 8.71 0.19
CA HIS A 36 2.52 8.58 1.62
C HIS A 36 2.26 9.91 2.35
N GLY A 37 2.73 11.04 1.82
CA GLY A 37 2.43 12.36 2.38
C GLY A 37 0.94 12.65 2.43
N GLN A 38 0.24 12.45 1.31
CA GLN A 38 -1.21 12.66 1.20
C GLN A 38 -2.04 11.78 2.15
N LEU A 39 -1.66 10.52 2.32
CA LEU A 39 -2.35 9.62 3.25
C LEU A 39 -2.02 9.94 4.71
N LYS A 40 -0.77 10.31 5.01
CA LYS A 40 -0.35 10.69 6.36
C LYS A 40 -1.07 11.93 6.86
N GLU A 41 -1.25 12.94 6.00
CA GLU A 41 -2.07 14.13 6.30
C GLU A 41 -3.52 13.78 6.67
N ARG A 42 -4.03 12.66 6.13
CA ARG A 42 -5.37 12.13 6.40
C ARG A 42 -5.41 11.12 7.57
N GLY A 43 -4.30 10.95 8.30
CA GLY A 43 -4.19 10.06 9.45
C GLY A 43 -3.83 8.61 9.12
N PHE A 44 -3.43 8.30 7.88
CA PHE A 44 -3.06 6.95 7.47
C PHE A 44 -1.56 6.83 7.17
N VAL A 45 -0.91 5.82 7.77
CA VAL A 45 0.49 5.50 7.47
C VAL A 45 0.55 4.26 6.57
N ILE A 46 1.27 4.37 5.46
CA ILE A 46 1.57 3.26 4.54
C ILE A 46 3.08 3.09 4.42
N TYR A 47 3.53 1.96 3.86
CA TYR A 47 4.95 1.61 3.80
C TYR A 47 5.43 1.39 2.37
N ALA A 48 6.63 1.85 2.04
CA ALA A 48 7.26 1.57 0.74
C ALA A 48 7.57 0.08 0.59
N GLY A 49 7.77 -0.39 -0.65
CA GLY A 49 8.47 -1.64 -0.90
C GLY A 49 9.92 -1.64 -0.38
N GLN A 50 10.58 -2.79 -0.41
CA GLN A 50 12.00 -2.92 -0.02
C GLN A 50 12.92 -2.78 -1.23
N LYS A 51 14.07 -2.13 -1.06
CA LYS A 51 15.11 -1.98 -2.10
C LYS A 51 14.52 -1.50 -3.43
N GLN A 52 14.67 -2.28 -4.51
CA GLN A 52 14.18 -1.95 -5.86
C GLN A 52 12.66 -1.79 -5.93
N LEU A 53 11.91 -2.34 -4.97
CA LEU A 53 10.45 -2.21 -4.91
C LEU A 53 10.00 -0.90 -4.26
N SER A 54 10.89 -0.16 -3.60
CA SER A 54 10.53 1.07 -2.86
C SER A 54 9.91 2.16 -3.74
N GLU A 55 10.21 2.15 -5.04
CA GLU A 55 9.74 3.15 -6.02
C GLU A 55 8.53 2.68 -6.84
N SER A 56 8.14 1.40 -6.76
CA SER A 56 7.13 0.79 -7.63
C SER A 56 5.91 0.24 -6.90
N ILE A 57 6.01 0.02 -5.59
CA ILE A 57 4.91 -0.53 -4.79
C ILE A 57 4.76 0.23 -3.47
N PHE A 58 3.57 0.12 -2.89
CA PHE A 58 3.30 0.47 -1.49
C PHE A 58 2.59 -0.68 -0.78
N ARG A 59 2.65 -0.66 0.55
CA ARG A 59 2.13 -1.71 1.42
C ARG A 59 1.18 -1.13 2.45
N ILE A 60 0.06 -1.82 2.65
CA ILE A 60 -0.94 -1.51 3.67
C ILE A 60 -0.95 -2.65 4.67
N ALA A 61 -0.75 -2.31 5.94
CA ALA A 61 -0.91 -3.23 7.06
C ALA A 61 -2.29 -3.02 7.70
N ASN A 62 -3.00 -4.10 8.02
CA ASN A 62 -4.26 -4.07 8.75
C ASN A 62 -4.07 -4.51 10.22
N MET A 63 -2.85 -4.37 10.72
CA MET A 63 -2.43 -4.67 12.09
C MET A 63 -1.66 -3.48 12.65
N GLY A 64 -1.59 -3.39 13.99
CA GLY A 64 -0.67 -2.48 14.67
C GLY A 64 -1.25 -1.13 15.12
N ASP A 65 -2.52 -0.84 14.88
CA ASP A 65 -3.22 0.27 15.55
C ASP A 65 -3.69 -0.15 16.96
N ILE A 66 -2.72 -0.34 17.85
CA ILE A 66 -2.98 -0.70 19.25
C ILE A 66 -3.03 0.60 20.05
N ARG A 67 -4.22 0.94 20.55
CA ARG A 67 -4.44 2.10 21.43
C ARG A 67 -4.41 1.64 22.90
N PRO A 68 -3.91 2.47 23.83
CA PRO A 68 -3.90 2.15 25.26
C PRO A 68 -5.29 1.83 25.82
#